data_AF-A0A7R7MY37-F1
#
_entry.id   AF-A0A7R7MY37-F1
#
_cell.length_a   1.000
_cell.length_b   1.000
_cell.length_c   1.000
_cell.angle_alpha   90.00
_cell.angle_beta   90.00
_cell.angle_gamma   90.00
#
_symmetry.space_group_name_H-M   'P 1'
#
loop_
_entity.id
_entity.type
_entity.pdbx_description
1 polymer ?
#
loop_
_entity_poly.entity_id
_entity_poly.type
_entity_poly.pdbx_seq_one_letter_code
_entity_poly.pdbx_strand_id
1 'polypeptide(L)'
;MWGQEVRAVATESDADGGPPRAVIIVAVALAVTTIGVILAIAATREAPPQPVAVAGVPAPQADSPACRALMDALPQRLGDYQRAALEQPEPVGAVAWRSGRGADPVVLRCGLDRPGEFVVGSPIQVVDRVQWFQVRSDQQSAGDAGRSTWYAVDRGVYVALTLPTGSGPAPIQRLSEVIAQRIPAGPISPGPAR
;
A
#
# COMPACT_ATOMS: atom_id res chain seq x y z
N MET A 1 -79.78 48.18 20.18
CA MET A 1 -80.06 49.00 18.99
C MET A 1 -78.73 49.59 18.54
N TRP A 2 -78.24 49.09 17.40
CA TRP A 2 -77.12 49.54 16.56
C TRP A 2 -76.15 50.65 17.04
N GLY A 3 -74.85 50.31 17.02
CA GLY A 3 -73.73 51.26 17.06
C GLY A 3 -72.39 50.54 17.01
N GLN A 4 -71.78 50.42 15.83
CA GLN A 4 -70.41 49.96 15.62
C GLN A 4 -69.42 51.01 16.14
N GLU A 5 -68.50 50.62 17.02
CA GLU A 5 -67.21 51.29 17.18
C GLU A 5 -66.13 50.42 16.56
N VAL A 6 -65.76 50.76 15.32
CA VAL A 6 -64.55 50.30 14.67
C VAL A 6 -63.35 50.96 15.36
N ARG A 7 -62.68 50.22 16.24
CA ARG A 7 -61.35 50.60 16.71
C ARG A 7 -60.36 50.26 15.61
N ALA A 8 -59.80 51.28 14.96
CA ALA A 8 -58.67 51.14 14.07
C ALA A 8 -57.50 50.49 14.85
N VAL A 9 -57.05 49.32 14.41
CA VAL A 9 -55.67 48.88 14.66
C VAL A 9 -54.92 49.20 13.39
N ALA A 10 -53.91 50.05 13.55
CA ALA A 10 -53.03 50.52 12.50
C ALA A 10 -52.47 49.35 11.68
N THR A 11 -52.60 49.46 10.37
CA THR A 11 -51.66 48.85 9.43
C THR A 11 -50.34 49.61 9.57
N GLU A 12 -49.35 49.01 10.22
CA GLU A 12 -47.98 49.52 10.13
C GLU A 12 -47.24 48.76 9.03
N SER A 13 -46.93 49.55 8.01
CA SER A 13 -46.20 49.28 6.80
C SER A 13 -44.81 48.70 7.06
N ASP A 14 -44.44 47.71 6.24
CA ASP A 14 -43.11 47.46 5.68
C ASP A 14 -41.91 48.12 6.40
N ALA A 15 -41.20 47.36 7.23
CA ALA A 15 -39.87 47.73 7.70
C ALA A 15 -38.85 47.39 6.60
N ASP A 16 -38.80 48.25 5.58
CA ASP A 16 -37.74 48.27 4.56
C ASP A 16 -36.45 48.82 5.20
N GLY A 17 -35.47 47.94 5.37
CA GLY A 17 -34.20 48.24 6.00
C GLY A 17 -33.19 47.13 5.75
N GLY A 18 -33.07 46.69 4.50
CA GLY A 18 -32.09 45.68 4.10
C GLY A 18 -30.66 46.08 4.49
N PRO A 19 -29.77 45.12 4.82
CA PRO A 19 -28.38 45.41 5.14
C PRO A 19 -27.74 46.28 4.05
N PRO A 20 -26.95 47.32 4.41
CA PRO A 20 -26.35 48.21 3.42
C PRO A 20 -25.53 47.39 2.43
N ARG A 21 -25.62 47.72 1.14
CA ARG A 21 -24.99 46.94 0.05
C ARG A 21 -23.50 46.66 0.31
N ALA A 22 -22.80 47.57 0.98
CA ALA A 22 -21.41 47.37 1.39
C ALA A 22 -21.21 46.17 2.34
N VAL A 23 -22.11 45.95 3.31
CA VAL A 23 -22.06 44.81 4.23
C VAL A 23 -22.33 43.50 3.47
N ILE A 24 -23.27 43.51 2.53
CA ILE A 24 -23.54 42.35 1.67
C ILE A 24 -22.31 42.03 0.81
N ILE A 25 -21.68 43.04 0.19
CA ILE A 25 -20.48 42.86 -0.64
C ILE A 25 -19.31 42.30 0.19
N VAL A 26 -19.06 42.84 1.38
CA VAL A 26 -18.00 42.35 2.27
C VAL A 26 -18.26 40.92 2.73
N ALA A 27 -19.51 40.60 3.10
CA ALA A 27 -19.88 39.25 3.50
C ALA A 27 -19.70 38.23 2.36
N VAL A 28 -20.12 38.59 1.14
CA VAL A 28 -19.93 37.74 -0.05
C VAL A 28 -18.45 37.59 -0.38
N ALA A 29 -17.66 38.67 -0.34
CA ALA A 29 -16.23 38.60 -0.60
C ALA A 29 -15.50 37.69 0.39
N LEU A 30 -15.83 37.80 1.69
CA LEU A 30 -15.32 36.90 2.73
C LEU A 30 -15.73 35.45 2.53
N ALA A 31 -17.00 35.20 2.16
CA ALA A 31 -17.47 33.85 1.87
C ALA A 31 -16.71 33.23 0.69
N VAL A 32 -16.56 33.97 -0.41
CA VAL A 32 -15.84 33.51 -1.60
C VAL A 32 -14.35 33.27 -1.30
N THR A 33 -13.68 34.16 -0.57
CA THR A 33 -12.28 33.95 -0.18
C THR A 33 -12.11 32.73 0.71
N THR A 34 -12.99 32.55 1.70
CA THR A 34 -12.94 31.39 2.61
C THR A 34 -13.14 30.08 1.83
N ILE A 35 -14.12 30.02 0.93
CA ILE A 35 -14.34 28.85 0.06
C ILE A 35 -13.12 28.62 -0.84
N GLY A 36 -12.56 29.67 -1.42
CA GLY A 36 -11.36 29.60 -2.25
C GLY A 36 -10.16 29.00 -1.49
N VAL A 37 -9.93 29.43 -0.24
CA VAL A 37 -8.87 28.88 0.62
C VAL A 37 -9.14 27.41 0.97
N ILE A 38 -10.37 27.05 1.32
CA ILE A 38 -10.73 25.65 1.62
C ILE A 38 -10.51 24.75 0.40
N LEU A 39 -10.92 25.19 -0.79
CA LEU A 39 -10.74 24.43 -2.03
C LEU A 39 -9.27 24.32 -2.42
N ALA A 40 -8.47 25.37 -2.23
CA ALA A 40 -7.03 25.31 -2.46
C ALA A 40 -6.36 24.29 -1.52
N ILE A 41 -6.71 24.31 -0.22
CA ILE A 41 -6.22 23.32 0.75
C ILE A 41 -6.67 21.92 0.34
N ALA A 42 -7.95 21.72 -0.02
CA ALA A 42 -8.47 20.43 -0.44
C ALA A 42 -7.79 19.90 -1.71
N ALA A 43 -7.51 20.77 -2.69
CA ALA A 43 -6.78 20.41 -3.90
C ALA A 43 -5.32 20.02 -3.63
N THR A 44 -4.72 20.58 -2.57
CA THR A 44 -3.37 20.19 -2.11
C THR A 44 -3.37 19.00 -1.15
N ARG A 45 -4.53 18.56 -0.63
CA ARG A 45 -4.62 17.39 0.23
C ARG A 45 -4.57 16.13 -0.61
N GLU A 46 -3.45 15.45 -0.51
CA GLU A 46 -3.24 14.15 -1.13
C GLU A 46 -4.01 13.08 -0.37
N ALA A 47 -4.89 12.35 -1.06
CA ALA A 47 -5.53 11.17 -0.49
C ALA A 47 -4.44 10.15 -0.05
N PRO A 48 -4.60 9.52 1.13
CA PRO A 48 -3.63 8.54 1.62
C PRO A 48 -3.48 7.40 0.61
N PRO A 49 -2.26 6.87 0.42
CA PRO A 49 -2.04 5.76 -0.50
C PRO A 49 -2.88 4.55 -0.08
N GLN A 50 -3.59 3.94 -1.03
CA GLN A 50 -4.39 2.73 -0.78
C GLN A 50 -3.49 1.62 -0.21
N PRO A 51 -3.89 0.84 0.81
CA PRO A 51 -3.07 -0.27 1.33
C PRO A 51 -2.76 -1.35 0.27
N VAL A 52 -1.66 -2.10 0.44
CA VAL A 52 -1.34 -3.26 -0.42
C VAL A 52 -2.07 -4.49 0.09
N ALA A 53 -2.93 -5.06 -0.74
CA ALA A 53 -3.45 -6.41 -0.54
C ALA A 53 -2.38 -7.46 -0.88
N VAL A 54 -2.17 -8.42 0.02
CA VAL A 54 -1.23 -9.53 -0.15
C VAL A 54 -2.00 -10.85 -0.17
N ALA A 55 -1.78 -11.67 -1.20
CA ALA A 55 -2.50 -12.93 -1.35
C ALA A 55 -2.25 -13.89 -0.17
N GLY A 56 -3.31 -14.57 0.30
CA GLY A 56 -3.29 -15.49 1.45
C GLY A 56 -2.63 -16.85 1.18
N VAL A 57 -1.39 -16.86 0.70
CA VAL A 57 -0.59 -18.11 0.57
C VAL A 57 -0.14 -18.56 1.97
N PRO A 58 -0.16 -19.87 2.29
CA PRO A 58 0.30 -20.38 3.58
C PRO A 58 1.71 -19.92 3.94
N ALA A 59 1.86 -19.42 5.18
CA ALA A 59 3.12 -18.98 5.74
C ALA A 59 3.27 -19.45 7.20
N PRO A 60 3.38 -20.76 7.45
CA PRO A 60 3.39 -21.32 8.81
C PRO A 60 4.60 -20.88 9.64
N GLN A 61 5.68 -20.42 9.00
CA GLN A 61 6.91 -19.99 9.66
C GLN A 61 7.06 -18.46 9.71
N ALA A 62 6.00 -17.71 9.39
CA ALA A 62 6.03 -16.24 9.29
C ALA A 62 6.49 -15.54 10.58
N ASP A 63 6.19 -16.11 11.76
CA ASP A 63 6.59 -15.56 13.07
C ASP A 63 7.87 -16.21 13.65
N SER A 64 8.56 -17.03 12.84
CA SER A 64 9.81 -17.65 13.25
C SER A 64 10.88 -16.60 13.60
N PRO A 65 11.86 -16.93 14.46
CA PRO A 65 12.95 -16.01 14.78
C PRO A 65 13.71 -15.50 13.54
N ALA A 66 13.88 -16.35 12.53
CA ALA A 66 14.52 -15.96 11.27
C ALA A 66 13.71 -14.90 10.51
N CYS A 67 12.38 -15.08 10.42
CA CYS A 67 11.52 -14.10 9.76
C CYS A 67 11.42 -12.79 10.53
N ARG A 68 11.32 -12.82 11.86
CA ARG A 68 11.35 -11.60 12.68
C ARG A 68 12.66 -10.83 12.50
N ALA A 69 13.80 -11.52 12.57
CA ALA A 69 15.11 -10.91 12.33
C ALA A 69 15.26 -10.31 10.93
N LEU A 70 14.65 -10.93 9.91
CA LEU A 70 14.58 -10.35 8.56
C LEU A 70 13.70 -9.11 8.55
N MET A 71 12.45 -9.19 9.06
CA MET A 71 11.48 -8.08 9.04
C MET A 71 12.04 -6.81 9.71
N ASP A 72 12.71 -6.99 10.84
CA ASP A 72 13.33 -5.90 11.62
C ASP A 72 14.48 -5.21 10.87
N ALA A 73 15.16 -5.94 9.99
CA ALA A 73 16.31 -5.45 9.23
C ALA A 73 15.95 -4.88 7.85
N LEU A 74 14.72 -5.05 7.40
CA LEU A 74 14.29 -4.61 6.07
C LEU A 74 14.38 -3.07 5.95
N PRO A 75 14.79 -2.55 4.79
CA PRO A 75 14.97 -1.12 4.65
C PRO A 75 13.63 -0.39 4.52
N GLN A 76 13.61 0.88 4.93
CA GLN A 76 12.46 1.77 4.67
C GLN A 76 12.31 2.12 3.19
N ARG A 77 13.42 2.08 2.43
CA ARG A 77 13.47 2.38 1.00
C ARG A 77 14.23 1.32 0.24
N LEU A 78 13.74 0.99 -0.95
CA LEU A 78 14.33 0.02 -1.86
C LEU A 78 14.50 0.68 -3.22
N GLY A 79 15.57 1.45 -3.38
CA GLY A 79 15.71 2.35 -4.53
C GLY A 79 14.63 3.42 -4.49
N ASP A 80 13.86 3.55 -5.57
CA ASP A 80 12.75 4.51 -5.68
C ASP A 80 11.48 4.04 -4.96
N TYR A 81 11.45 2.80 -4.47
CA TYR A 81 10.32 2.26 -3.74
C TYR A 81 10.37 2.66 -2.25
N GLN A 82 9.27 3.19 -1.72
CA GLN A 82 9.08 3.50 -0.29
C GLN A 82 8.23 2.40 0.36
N ARG A 83 8.43 2.12 1.66
CA ARG A 83 7.53 1.22 2.40
C ARG A 83 6.08 1.67 2.25
N ALA A 84 5.21 0.69 2.04
CA ALA A 84 3.79 0.90 1.87
C ALA A 84 3.01 0.13 2.94
N ALA A 85 1.91 0.73 3.42
CA ALA A 85 1.00 0.05 4.34
C ALA A 85 0.39 -1.19 3.68
N LEU A 86 0.21 -2.24 4.46
CA LEU A 86 -0.51 -3.45 4.05
C LEU A 86 -1.99 -3.31 4.41
N GLU A 87 -2.84 -4.02 3.69
CA GLU A 87 -4.26 -4.12 4.03
C GLU A 87 -4.43 -4.87 5.36
N GLN A 88 -5.40 -4.42 6.17
CA GLN A 88 -5.70 -5.03 7.46
C GLN A 88 -6.66 -6.22 7.30
N PRO A 89 -6.45 -7.34 8.02
CA PRO A 89 -5.37 -7.58 8.97
C PRO A 89 -4.01 -7.81 8.28
N GLU A 90 -2.97 -7.14 8.75
CA GLU A 90 -1.64 -7.27 8.14
C GLU A 90 -1.11 -8.72 8.26
N PRO A 91 -0.72 -9.35 7.14
CA PRO A 91 -0.12 -10.68 7.18
C PRO A 91 1.23 -10.63 7.89
N VAL A 92 1.40 -11.52 8.88
CA VAL A 92 2.68 -11.68 9.57
C VAL A 92 3.77 -12.05 8.56
N GLY A 93 4.97 -11.49 8.74
CA GLY A 93 6.12 -11.78 7.88
C GLY A 93 6.00 -11.22 6.46
N ALA A 94 5.11 -10.25 6.20
CA ALA A 94 4.98 -9.57 4.92
C ALA A 94 5.38 -8.09 5.02
N VAL A 95 5.98 -7.57 3.95
CA VAL A 95 6.29 -6.15 3.77
C VAL A 95 6.08 -5.78 2.30
N ALA A 96 5.58 -4.58 2.03
CA ALA A 96 5.49 -4.05 0.68
C ALA A 96 6.20 -2.70 0.53
N TRP A 97 6.66 -2.42 -0.69
CA TRP A 97 7.14 -1.12 -1.11
C TRP A 97 6.49 -0.69 -2.43
N ARG A 98 6.31 0.62 -2.63
CA ARG A 98 5.76 1.22 -3.85
C ARG A 98 6.55 2.45 -4.27
N SER A 99 6.73 2.63 -5.58
CA SER A 99 7.41 3.78 -6.17
C SER A 99 6.47 4.96 -6.43
N GLY A 100 5.15 4.76 -6.34
CA GLY A 100 4.15 5.81 -6.55
C GLY A 100 2.72 5.33 -6.34
N ARG A 101 1.75 6.24 -6.51
CA ARG A 101 0.32 5.90 -6.47
C ARG A 101 -0.05 5.05 -7.68
N GLY A 102 -0.76 3.95 -7.43
CA GLY A 102 -1.19 3.02 -8.47
C GLY A 102 -0.08 2.17 -9.10
N ALA A 103 1.18 2.36 -8.71
CA ALA A 103 2.27 1.50 -9.15
C ALA A 103 2.17 0.14 -8.48
N ASP A 104 2.47 -0.92 -9.24
CA ASP A 104 2.53 -2.27 -8.69
C ASP A 104 3.57 -2.35 -7.56
N PRO A 105 3.22 -2.97 -6.43
CA PRO A 105 4.12 -3.06 -5.29
C PRO A 105 5.20 -4.12 -5.49
N VAL A 106 6.38 -3.87 -4.93
CA VAL A 106 7.31 -4.92 -4.55
C VAL A 106 6.82 -5.51 -3.24
N VAL A 107 6.65 -6.82 -3.18
CA VAL A 107 6.15 -7.51 -1.96
C VAL A 107 7.15 -8.58 -1.55
N LEU A 108 7.58 -8.55 -0.30
CA LEU A 108 8.37 -9.60 0.32
C LEU A 108 7.54 -10.31 1.37
N ARG A 109 7.62 -11.64 1.40
CA ARG A 109 6.95 -12.49 2.37
C ARG A 109 7.93 -13.54 2.88
N CYS A 110 7.94 -13.80 4.18
CA CYS A 110 8.84 -14.76 4.82
C CYS A 110 8.05 -15.90 5.47
N GLY A 111 8.65 -17.08 5.50
CA GLY A 111 8.12 -18.23 6.22
C GLY A 111 7.02 -18.98 5.48
N LEU A 112 7.05 -18.93 4.15
CA LEU A 112 6.14 -19.67 3.28
C LEU A 112 6.48 -21.16 3.25
N ASP A 113 5.51 -21.96 2.80
CA ASP A 113 5.78 -23.33 2.39
C ASP A 113 6.63 -23.39 1.11
N ARG A 114 7.27 -24.54 0.87
CA ARG A 114 8.02 -24.80 -0.35
C ARG A 114 7.09 -24.64 -1.57
N PRO A 115 7.46 -23.84 -2.60
CA PRO A 115 6.67 -23.77 -3.82
C PRO A 115 6.62 -25.14 -4.51
N GLY A 116 5.43 -25.55 -4.98
CA GLY A 116 5.19 -26.91 -5.46
C GLY A 116 6.01 -27.30 -6.68
N GLU A 117 6.34 -26.32 -7.52
CA GLU A 117 7.16 -26.42 -8.72
C GLU A 117 8.67 -26.38 -8.45
N PHE A 118 9.11 -26.07 -7.22
CA PHE A 118 10.52 -26.19 -6.87
C PHE A 118 10.89 -27.67 -6.63
N VAL A 119 11.25 -28.32 -7.72
CA VAL A 119 11.60 -29.75 -7.81
C VAL A 119 13.05 -29.94 -8.27
N VAL A 120 13.59 -31.16 -8.14
CA VAL A 120 14.92 -31.50 -8.63
C VAL A 120 15.04 -31.11 -10.11
N GLY A 121 16.12 -30.41 -10.46
CA GLY A 121 16.35 -29.87 -11.80
C GLY A 121 15.76 -28.48 -12.06
N SER A 122 15.06 -27.88 -11.08
CA SER A 122 14.57 -26.50 -11.20
C SER A 122 15.71 -25.51 -11.41
N PRO A 123 15.56 -24.52 -12.31
CA PRO A 123 16.58 -23.49 -12.50
C PRO A 123 16.65 -22.59 -11.27
N ILE A 124 17.87 -22.27 -10.85
CA ILE A 124 18.18 -21.39 -9.72
C ILE A 124 19.08 -20.27 -10.20
N GLN A 125 18.84 -19.06 -9.71
CA GLN A 125 19.70 -17.89 -9.93
C GLN A 125 20.33 -17.46 -8.61
N VAL A 126 21.62 -17.14 -8.62
CA VAL A 126 22.32 -16.64 -7.44
C VAL A 126 22.41 -15.13 -7.49
N VAL A 127 21.95 -14.44 -6.45
CA VAL A 127 22.08 -13.00 -6.25
C VAL A 127 22.59 -12.75 -4.84
N ASP A 128 23.73 -12.09 -4.68
CA ASP A 128 24.36 -11.75 -3.39
C ASP A 128 24.38 -12.89 -2.35
N ARG A 129 24.74 -14.10 -2.81
CA ARG A 129 24.81 -15.36 -2.02
C ARG A 129 23.46 -15.96 -1.62
N VAL A 130 22.35 -15.49 -2.20
CA VAL A 130 21.02 -16.09 -2.08
C VAL A 130 20.68 -16.85 -3.35
N GLN A 131 20.18 -18.07 -3.23
CA GLN A 131 19.69 -18.87 -4.34
C GLN A 131 18.20 -18.65 -4.52
N TRP A 132 17.83 -18.08 -5.66
CA TRP A 132 16.48 -17.70 -6.04
C TRP A 132 15.91 -18.66 -7.07
N PHE A 133 14.74 -19.22 -6.78
CA PHE A 133 13.92 -19.98 -7.71
C PHE A 133 12.77 -19.10 -8.22
N GLN A 134 12.56 -19.03 -9.52
CA GLN A 134 11.46 -18.25 -10.10
C GLN A 134 10.22 -19.13 -10.32
N VAL A 135 9.08 -18.68 -9.79
CA VAL A 135 7.78 -19.29 -10.09
C VAL A 135 7.40 -18.96 -11.54
N ARG A 136 6.85 -19.96 -12.25
CA ARG A 136 6.40 -19.78 -13.63
C ARG A 136 5.09 -19.00 -13.69
N SER A 137 4.96 -18.16 -14.72
CA SER A 137 3.85 -17.23 -14.92
C SER A 137 2.47 -17.89 -15.08
N ASP A 138 2.39 -19.17 -15.46
CA ASP A 138 1.14 -19.92 -15.62
C ASP A 138 0.51 -20.38 -14.29
N GLN A 139 1.28 -20.35 -13.19
CA GLN A 139 0.82 -20.68 -11.84
C GLN A 139 0.73 -19.45 -10.94
N GLN A 140 1.11 -18.28 -11.46
CA GLN A 140 0.90 -16.99 -10.80
C GLN A 140 -0.61 -16.70 -10.70
N SER A 141 -1.07 -16.13 -9.58
CA SER A 141 -2.49 -15.81 -9.44
C SER A 141 -2.88 -14.72 -10.45
N ALA A 142 -4.15 -14.60 -10.83
CA ALA A 142 -4.62 -13.60 -11.80
C ALA A 142 -4.21 -12.15 -11.45
N GLY A 143 -3.98 -11.86 -10.17
CA GLY A 143 -3.48 -10.57 -9.70
C GLY A 143 -1.99 -10.31 -10.00
N ASP A 144 -1.23 -11.31 -10.45
CA ASP A 144 0.21 -11.24 -10.71
C ASP A 144 0.59 -10.96 -12.17
N ALA A 145 -0.38 -10.62 -13.03
CA ALA A 145 -0.10 -10.24 -14.41
C ALA A 145 0.94 -9.10 -14.45
N GLY A 146 2.03 -9.29 -15.21
CA GLY A 146 3.12 -8.32 -15.27
C GLY A 146 4.05 -8.31 -14.05
N ARG A 147 4.04 -9.37 -13.21
CA ARG A 147 4.94 -9.52 -12.06
C ARG A 147 5.68 -10.85 -12.11
N SER A 148 6.79 -10.94 -11.40
CA SER A 148 7.57 -12.17 -11.23
C SER A 148 7.78 -12.46 -9.74
N THR A 149 7.54 -13.71 -9.32
CA THR A 149 7.77 -14.12 -7.93
C THR A 149 8.99 -15.03 -7.84
N TRP A 150 9.89 -14.69 -6.93
CA TRP A 150 11.15 -15.37 -6.67
C TRP A 150 11.18 -15.89 -5.24
N TYR A 151 11.58 -17.14 -5.05
CA TYR A 151 11.73 -17.76 -3.74
C TYR A 151 13.20 -17.93 -3.40
N ALA A 152 13.63 -17.42 -2.24
CA ALA A 152 14.89 -17.81 -1.64
C ALA A 152 14.75 -19.24 -1.10
N VAL A 153 15.52 -20.18 -1.66
CA VAL A 153 15.36 -21.63 -1.41
C VAL A 153 16.51 -22.28 -0.64
N ASP A 154 17.57 -21.51 -0.36
CA ASP A 154 18.78 -21.95 0.34
C ASP A 154 18.85 -21.42 1.76
N ARG A 155 17.70 -21.28 2.41
CA ARG A 155 17.53 -20.76 3.77
C ARG A 155 16.66 -21.71 4.58
N GLY A 156 16.75 -21.64 5.91
CA GLY A 156 15.94 -22.47 6.81
C GLY A 156 14.43 -22.17 6.77
N VAL A 157 14.04 -21.07 6.12
CA VAL A 157 12.65 -20.64 5.88
C VAL A 157 12.57 -20.12 4.43
N TYR A 158 11.46 -20.34 3.73
CA TYR A 158 11.29 -19.81 2.38
C TYR A 158 10.86 -18.35 2.40
N VAL A 159 11.51 -17.52 1.57
CA VAL A 159 11.18 -16.09 1.42
C VAL A 159 10.76 -15.84 -0.03
N ALA A 160 9.54 -15.36 -0.25
CA ALA A 160 9.06 -14.97 -1.56
C ALA A 160 9.22 -13.46 -1.78
N LEU A 161 9.69 -13.08 -2.96
CA LEU A 161 9.82 -11.72 -3.44
C LEU A 161 9.06 -11.58 -4.76
N THR A 162 7.97 -10.82 -4.76
CA THR A 162 7.23 -10.46 -5.97
C THR A 162 7.68 -9.10 -6.47
N LEU A 163 8.14 -9.06 -7.72
CA LEU A 163 8.64 -7.87 -8.40
C LEU A 163 7.76 -7.51 -9.59
N PRO A 164 7.31 -6.25 -9.71
CA PRO A 164 6.77 -5.73 -10.95
C PRO A 164 7.74 -5.87 -12.13
N THR A 165 7.21 -6.01 -13.34
CA THR A 165 8.01 -5.90 -14.56
C THR A 165 8.67 -4.52 -14.61
N GLY A 166 9.94 -4.48 -14.98
CA GLY A 166 10.69 -3.21 -15.05
C GLY A 166 11.23 -2.70 -13.72
N SER A 167 11.11 -3.44 -12.61
CA SER A 167 11.75 -3.07 -11.33
C SER A 167 13.28 -2.98 -11.37
N GLY A 168 13.91 -3.50 -12.42
CA GLY A 168 15.36 -3.64 -12.49
C GLY A 168 15.91 -4.59 -11.43
N PRO A 169 17.24 -4.73 -11.34
CA PRO A 169 17.85 -5.73 -10.46
C PRO A 169 18.13 -5.21 -9.03
N ALA A 170 18.06 -3.90 -8.80
CA ALA A 170 18.42 -3.30 -7.52
C ALA A 170 17.57 -3.78 -6.32
N PRO A 171 16.24 -3.96 -6.45
CA PRO A 171 15.42 -4.51 -5.37
C PRO A 171 15.86 -5.90 -4.89
N ILE A 172 16.06 -6.83 -5.83
CA ILE A 172 16.45 -8.21 -5.47
C ILE A 172 17.87 -8.27 -4.92
N GLN A 173 18.81 -7.45 -5.42
CA GLN A 173 20.18 -7.37 -4.87
C GLN A 173 20.17 -6.91 -3.41
N ARG A 174 19.57 -5.75 -3.14
CA ARG A 174 19.52 -5.19 -1.78
C ARG A 174 18.79 -6.10 -0.80
N LEU A 175 17.71 -6.76 -1.22
CA LEU A 175 17.02 -7.71 -0.35
C LEU A 175 17.83 -9.00 -0.16
N SER A 176 18.59 -9.44 -1.16
CA SER A 176 19.48 -10.59 -1.04
C SER A 176 20.59 -10.36 -0.01
N GLU A 177 21.19 -9.16 0.01
CA GLU A 177 22.15 -8.76 1.04
C GLU A 177 21.57 -8.87 2.45
N VAL A 178 20.37 -8.33 2.67
CA VAL A 178 19.71 -8.37 3.99
C VAL A 178 19.36 -9.81 4.37
N ILE A 179 18.82 -10.61 3.45
CA ILE A 179 18.51 -12.04 3.69
C ILE A 179 19.78 -12.79 4.08
N ALA A 180 20.88 -12.62 3.35
CA ALA A 180 22.15 -13.28 3.64
C ALA A 180 22.77 -12.87 4.99
N GLN A 181 22.47 -11.66 5.48
CA GLN A 181 22.94 -11.19 6.80
C GLN A 181 22.08 -11.70 7.96
N ARG A 182 20.78 -11.94 7.73
CA ARG A 182 19.81 -12.23 8.81
C ARG A 182 19.40 -13.69 8.89
N ILE A 183 19.43 -14.41 7.78
CA ILE A 183 19.02 -15.80 7.70
C ILE A 183 20.22 -16.63 7.20
N PRO A 184 20.76 -17.54 8.02
CA PRO A 184 21.85 -18.40 7.61
C PRO A 184 21.52 -19.22 6.36
N ALA A 185 22.54 -19.43 5.52
CA ALA A 185 22.43 -20.35 4.40
C ALA A 185 22.27 -21.79 4.89
N GLY A 186 21.51 -22.58 4.13
CA GLY A 186 21.29 -24.00 4.37
C GLY A 186 21.21 -24.77 3.04
N PRO A 187 21.17 -26.11 3.11
CA PRO A 187 20.98 -26.93 1.92
C PRO A 187 19.61 -26.64 1.29
N ILE A 188 19.56 -26.61 -0.05
CA ILE A 188 18.28 -26.54 -0.77
C ILE A 188 17.52 -27.86 -0.61
N SER A 189 16.18 -27.79 -0.54
CA SER A 189 15.31 -28.96 -0.37
C SER A 189 14.22 -28.99 -1.46
N PRO A 190 14.58 -29.30 -2.71
CA PRO A 190 13.60 -29.43 -3.78
C PRO A 190 12.72 -30.67 -3.60
N GLY A 191 11.51 -30.63 -4.15
CA GLY A 191 10.66 -31.81 -4.28
C GLY A 191 11.22 -32.81 -5.31
N PRO A 192 10.66 -34.03 -5.39
CA PRO A 192 11.07 -35.02 -6.38
C PRO A 192 10.89 -34.50 -7.82
N ALA A 193 11.73 -34.97 -8.74
CA ALA A 193 11.61 -34.66 -10.17
C ALA A 193 10.21 -35.09 -10.70
N ARG A 194 9.67 -34.32 -11.65
CA ARG A 194 8.42 -34.66 -12.36
C ARG A 194 8.68 -35.55 -13.56
#